data_AF-A0AAQ0Q7S7-F1
#
_entry.id   AF-A0AAQ0Q7S7-F1
#
_cell.length_a   1.000
_cell.length_b   1.000
_cell.length_c   1.000
_cell.angle_alpha   90.00
_cell.angle_beta   90.00
_cell.angle_gamma   90.00
#
_symmetry.space_group_name_H-M   'P 1'
#
loop_
_entity.id
_entity.type
_entity.pdbx_description
1 polymer ?
#
loop_
_entity_poly.entity_id
_entity_poly.type
_entity_poly.pdbx_seq_one_letter_code
_entity_poly.pdbx_strand_id
1 'polypeptide(L)'
;MQNYGHGKFLAIPKSVQMQTEAKIYTFGYGTPIWQFLILHQVIVARRFRRKKISDMTNEERNLIKECWIMVIGTGTFVSYLKSELKNIGFSNIVVENGTDSQKNVTTINIISEYGGNISSRLVYEMFSAPIIYPFDFVSGAGAMVIMPGDDRELLAQTDLRRWAAEYISGYCAFWNMEGCDWLSEALPKIRAGAINESAQRLAAHICARIAANIAVGREVKHFPRFYLCRNLE
;
A
#
# COMPACT_ATOMS: atom_id res chain seq x y z
N MET A 1 4.34 -56.41 31.22
CA MET A 1 5.20 -56.14 30.04
C MET A 1 5.22 -54.64 29.81
N GLN A 2 6.43 -54.10 29.75
CA GLN A 2 6.87 -52.79 29.22
C GLN A 2 6.58 -51.49 29.99
N ASN A 3 7.67 -50.71 30.01
CA ASN A 3 8.05 -49.54 30.80
C ASN A 3 7.82 -48.23 30.01
N TYR A 4 8.21 -47.13 30.67
CA TYR A 4 8.51 -45.76 30.17
C TYR A 4 7.30 -44.81 30.17
N GLY A 5 7.36 -43.60 30.72
CA GLY A 5 8.45 -42.80 31.27
C GLY A 5 8.01 -41.33 31.32
N HIS A 6 8.58 -40.57 32.25
CA HIS A 6 8.40 -39.15 32.55
C HIS A 6 8.06 -38.18 31.40
N GLY A 7 7.32 -37.12 31.75
CA GLY A 7 7.48 -35.81 31.11
C GLY A 7 6.39 -34.79 31.46
N LYS A 8 6.72 -33.78 32.28
CA LYS A 8 5.91 -32.56 32.46
C LYS A 8 5.69 -31.89 31.09
N PHE A 9 4.44 -31.66 30.70
CA PHE A 9 4.09 -30.76 29.59
C PHE A 9 3.35 -29.54 30.13
N LEU A 10 4.10 -28.47 30.40
CA LEU A 10 3.61 -27.11 30.27
C LEU A 10 3.68 -26.76 28.78
N ALA A 11 2.52 -26.76 28.10
CA ALA A 11 2.40 -26.23 26.76
C ALA A 11 1.43 -25.05 26.76
N ILE A 12 2.02 -23.86 26.77
CA ILE A 12 1.37 -22.62 26.35
C ILE A 12 1.01 -22.80 24.86
N PRO A 13 -0.24 -22.59 24.44
CA PRO A 13 -0.62 -22.75 23.04
C PRO A 13 0.08 -21.68 22.20
N LYS A 14 0.92 -22.13 21.25
CA LYS A 14 1.47 -21.27 20.20
C LYS A 14 0.36 -20.92 19.22
N SER A 15 0.08 -19.62 19.18
CA SER A 15 -0.74 -18.88 18.26
C SER A 15 -0.69 -19.36 16.80
N VAL A 16 -1.89 -19.64 16.29
CA VAL A 16 -2.41 -19.49 14.93
C VAL A 16 -1.36 -19.08 13.88
N GLN A 17 -0.86 -20.09 13.15
CA GLN A 17 -0.34 -19.90 11.80
C GLN A 17 -1.51 -19.48 10.89
N MET A 18 -1.58 -18.20 10.52
CA MET A 18 -2.47 -17.74 9.45
C MET A 18 -1.78 -17.96 8.10
N GLN A 19 -2.22 -18.98 7.37
CA GLN A 19 -2.00 -19.12 5.94
C GLN A 19 -2.99 -18.20 5.21
N THR A 20 -2.49 -17.11 4.63
CA THR A 20 -3.17 -16.44 3.50
C THR A 20 -2.16 -16.23 2.38
N GLU A 21 -2.34 -16.98 1.29
CA GLU A 21 -1.59 -16.83 0.05
C GLU A 21 -2.13 -15.63 -0.73
N ALA A 22 -1.45 -14.49 -0.65
CA ALA A 22 -1.66 -13.40 -1.60
C ALA A 22 -0.87 -13.70 -2.88
N LYS A 23 -1.55 -14.10 -3.95
CA LYS A 23 -0.99 -14.25 -5.31
C LYS A 23 -1.08 -12.90 -6.04
N ILE A 24 -0.07 -12.59 -6.85
CA ILE A 24 0.10 -11.31 -7.56
C ILE A 24 0.39 -11.64 -9.04
N TYR A 25 -0.23 -10.90 -9.97
CA TYR A 25 -0.07 -11.03 -11.43
C TYR A 25 0.41 -9.72 -12.06
N THR A 26 1.15 -9.79 -13.19
CA THR A 26 1.66 -8.64 -13.96
C THR A 26 1.48 -8.90 -15.46
N PHE A 27 1.21 -7.86 -16.27
CA PHE A 27 1.45 -7.90 -17.72
C PHE A 27 2.16 -6.63 -18.20
N GLY A 28 3.13 -6.81 -19.08
CA GLY A 28 3.68 -5.78 -19.97
C GLY A 28 3.34 -6.19 -21.40
N TYR A 29 2.82 -5.26 -22.19
CA TYR A 29 2.45 -5.50 -23.58
C TYR A 29 3.67 -5.87 -24.44
N GLY A 30 3.56 -6.97 -25.20
CA GLY A 30 4.34 -7.23 -26.41
C GLY A 30 5.64 -8.03 -26.28
N THR A 31 5.55 -9.37 -26.25
CA THR A 31 6.36 -10.37 -27.03
C THR A 31 6.22 -11.78 -26.39
N PRO A 32 6.30 -12.88 -27.18
CA PRO A 32 5.87 -14.20 -26.72
C PRO A 32 7.05 -14.95 -26.08
N ILE A 33 7.07 -15.08 -24.75
CA ILE A 33 7.99 -16.02 -24.07
C ILE A 33 7.23 -16.74 -22.95
N TRP A 34 6.66 -17.89 -23.31
CA TRP A 34 5.76 -18.69 -22.48
C TRP A 34 6.43 -19.55 -21.39
N GLN A 35 7.72 -19.35 -21.06
CA GLN A 35 8.39 -20.23 -20.08
C GLN A 35 9.22 -19.54 -18.98
N PHE A 36 9.29 -18.20 -18.91
CA PHE A 36 10.09 -17.50 -17.88
C PHE A 36 9.29 -16.82 -16.74
N LEU A 37 7.96 -16.76 -16.82
CA LEU A 37 7.15 -15.94 -15.90
C LEU A 37 6.89 -16.54 -14.50
N ILE A 38 7.05 -17.86 -14.32
CA ILE A 38 6.67 -18.50 -13.04
C ILE A 38 7.75 -18.27 -11.95
N LEU A 39 9.02 -18.09 -12.33
CA LEU A 39 10.11 -18.01 -11.36
C LEU A 39 10.29 -16.60 -10.75
N HIS A 40 10.02 -15.52 -11.50
CA HIS A 40 10.23 -14.14 -11.02
C HIS A 40 9.13 -13.69 -10.02
N GLN A 41 7.89 -14.16 -10.19
CA GLN A 41 6.73 -13.81 -9.36
C GLN A 41 6.85 -14.35 -7.92
N VAL A 42 7.36 -15.58 -7.78
CA VAL A 42 7.57 -16.21 -6.47
C VAL A 42 8.68 -15.50 -5.68
N ILE A 43 9.68 -14.93 -6.35
CA ILE A 43 10.79 -14.21 -5.69
C ILE A 43 10.33 -12.85 -5.16
N VAL A 44 9.52 -12.09 -5.90
CA VAL A 44 9.02 -10.76 -5.47
C VAL A 44 7.99 -10.88 -4.35
N ALA A 45 7.04 -11.82 -4.43
CA ALA A 45 6.08 -12.08 -3.36
C ALA A 45 6.77 -12.62 -2.08
N ARG A 46 7.81 -13.47 -2.24
CA ARG A 46 8.67 -13.88 -1.09
C ARG A 46 9.47 -12.71 -0.53
N ARG A 47 9.88 -11.73 -1.33
CA ARG A 47 10.58 -10.51 -0.87
C ARG A 47 9.68 -9.59 -0.04
N PHE A 48 8.42 -9.38 -0.46
CA PHE A 48 7.44 -8.59 0.31
C PHE A 48 7.09 -9.27 1.66
N ARG A 49 7.17 -10.62 1.70
CA ARG A 49 6.86 -11.43 2.87
C ARG A 49 8.06 -11.70 3.80
N ARG A 50 9.33 -11.52 3.37
CA ARG A 50 10.51 -11.91 4.17
C ARG A 50 11.24 -10.79 4.89
N LYS A 51 11.27 -9.54 4.42
CA LYS A 51 11.97 -8.49 5.16
C LYS A 51 10.99 -7.86 6.16
N LYS A 52 10.80 -8.56 7.29
CA LYS A 52 10.18 -7.99 8.50
C LYS A 52 10.93 -6.69 8.81
N ILE A 53 10.25 -5.66 9.32
CA ILE A 53 10.87 -4.39 9.74
C ILE A 53 12.12 -4.63 10.62
N SER A 54 12.22 -5.79 11.29
CA SER A 54 13.39 -6.26 12.05
C SER A 54 14.68 -6.48 11.24
N ASP A 55 14.60 -6.63 9.92
CA ASP A 55 15.75 -6.93 9.05
C ASP A 55 16.32 -5.65 8.38
N MET A 56 15.88 -4.45 8.81
CA MET A 56 16.42 -3.19 8.29
C MET A 56 17.84 -2.93 8.79
N THR A 57 18.73 -2.64 7.85
CA THR A 57 20.10 -2.22 8.17
C THR A 57 20.10 -0.81 8.77
N ASN A 58 21.22 -0.41 9.38
CA ASN A 58 21.34 0.95 9.94
C ASN A 58 21.29 2.01 8.83
N GLU A 59 21.83 1.71 7.65
CA GLU A 59 21.73 2.58 6.47
C GLU A 59 20.27 2.75 6.04
N GLU A 60 19.51 1.66 5.93
CA GLU A 60 18.08 1.72 5.58
C GLU A 60 17.27 2.54 6.60
N ARG A 61 17.59 2.43 7.90
CA ARG A 61 16.95 3.23 8.96
C ARG A 61 17.29 4.72 8.86
N ASN A 62 18.53 5.05 8.49
CA ASN A 62 18.95 6.44 8.29
C ASN A 62 18.26 7.06 7.07
N LEU A 63 18.19 6.34 5.95
CA LEU A 63 17.45 6.77 4.76
C LEU A 63 15.98 7.07 5.07
N ILE A 64 15.31 6.21 5.84
CA ILE A 64 13.91 6.44 6.27
C ILE A 64 13.79 7.68 7.16
N LYS A 65 14.74 7.92 8.08
CA LYS A 65 14.72 9.10 8.96
C LYS A 65 14.89 10.40 8.17
N GLU A 66 15.79 10.39 7.19
CA GLU A 66 16.11 11.56 6.35
C GLU A 66 15.02 11.84 5.30
N CYS A 67 14.29 10.81 4.87
CA CYS A 67 13.23 10.92 3.88
C CYS A 67 12.08 11.83 4.33
N TRP A 68 11.81 12.87 3.54
CA TRP A 68 10.69 13.78 3.69
C TRP A 68 9.45 13.22 3.00
N ILE A 69 8.40 13.00 3.78
CA ILE A 69 7.10 12.57 3.26
C ILE A 69 6.06 13.66 3.50
N MET A 70 5.37 14.04 2.43
CA MET A 70 4.19 14.90 2.48
C MET A 70 2.93 14.06 2.54
N VAL A 71 2.06 14.36 3.50
CA VAL A 71 0.78 13.69 3.69
C VAL A 71 -0.35 14.67 3.48
N ILE A 72 -1.18 14.39 2.49
CA ILE A 72 -2.37 15.17 2.12
C ILE A 72 -3.59 14.29 2.34
N GLY A 73 -4.59 14.80 3.05
CA GLY A 73 -5.88 14.13 3.19
C GLY A 73 -6.70 14.55 4.40
N THR A 74 -7.67 13.73 4.78
CA THR A 74 -8.56 14.01 5.92
C THR A 74 -7.86 13.82 7.26
N GLY A 75 -8.25 14.58 8.28
CA GLY A 75 -7.59 14.56 9.60
C GLY A 75 -7.52 13.16 10.24
N THR A 76 -8.56 12.33 10.08
CA THR A 76 -8.59 10.96 10.60
C THR A 76 -7.56 10.07 9.91
N PHE A 77 -7.54 10.02 8.57
CA PHE A 77 -6.57 9.21 7.84
C PHE A 77 -5.13 9.68 8.09
N VAL A 78 -4.91 11.01 8.06
CA VAL A 78 -3.61 11.62 8.36
C VAL A 78 -3.09 11.18 9.72
N SER A 79 -3.95 11.07 10.74
CA SER A 79 -3.54 10.63 12.07
C SER A 79 -3.04 9.16 12.07
N TYR A 80 -3.74 8.26 11.38
CA TYR A 80 -3.34 6.85 11.27
C TYR A 80 -2.03 6.72 10.50
N LEU A 81 -1.92 7.37 9.33
CA LEU A 81 -0.71 7.30 8.52
C LEU A 81 0.49 7.90 9.24
N LYS A 82 0.33 9.05 9.92
CA LYS A 82 1.39 9.65 10.73
C LYS A 82 1.88 8.71 11.84
N SER A 83 0.97 7.98 12.50
CA SER A 83 1.35 6.99 13.51
C SER A 83 2.16 5.85 12.88
N GLU A 84 1.68 5.28 11.77
CA GLU A 84 2.36 4.18 11.08
C GLU A 84 3.75 4.59 10.56
N LEU A 85 3.87 5.78 9.96
CA LEU A 85 5.15 6.33 9.50
C LEU A 85 6.15 6.50 10.64
N LYS A 86 5.72 7.05 11.78
CA LYS A 86 6.56 7.17 12.98
C LYS A 86 6.99 5.80 13.51
N ASN A 87 6.09 4.83 13.53
CA ASN A 87 6.39 3.47 13.98
C ASN A 87 7.46 2.80 13.09
N ILE A 88 7.50 3.13 11.80
CA ILE A 88 8.53 2.65 10.87
C ILE A 88 9.87 3.39 11.03
N GLY A 89 9.84 4.66 11.46
CA GLY A 89 11.03 5.47 11.74
C GLY A 89 11.13 6.79 10.99
N PHE A 90 10.10 7.18 10.23
CA PHE A 90 10.07 8.48 9.56
C PHE A 90 10.05 9.62 10.59
N SER A 91 10.93 10.59 10.40
CA SER A 91 11.02 11.79 11.27
C SER A 91 10.51 13.05 10.56
N ASN A 92 10.74 13.14 9.24
CA ASN A 92 10.40 14.31 8.43
C ASN A 92 9.02 14.14 7.76
N ILE A 93 7.95 14.30 8.56
CA ILE A 93 6.56 14.17 8.08
C ILE A 93 5.91 15.56 7.99
N VAL A 94 5.59 15.99 6.78
CA VAL A 94 4.85 17.23 6.50
C VAL A 94 3.38 16.88 6.29
N VAL A 95 2.49 17.61 6.96
CA VAL A 95 1.04 17.45 6.78
C VAL A 95 0.52 18.74 6.16
N GLU A 96 -0.11 18.63 5.00
CA GLU A 96 -0.71 19.77 4.31
C GLU A 96 -2.22 19.78 4.48
N ASN A 97 -2.74 20.88 5.03
CA ASN A 97 -4.16 21.12 5.24
C ASN A 97 -4.65 22.22 4.28
N GLY A 98 -4.38 22.07 2.98
CA GLY A 98 -5.10 22.78 1.90
C GLY A 98 -5.11 24.32 1.86
N THR A 99 -4.39 25.05 2.72
CA THR A 99 -4.51 26.53 2.78
C THR A 99 -3.20 27.32 2.86
N ASP A 100 -2.01 26.71 2.78
CA ASP A 100 -0.75 27.48 2.90
C ASP A 100 0.42 26.80 2.17
N SER A 101 0.37 26.79 0.83
CA SER A 101 1.35 26.14 -0.04
C SER A 101 2.50 27.07 -0.43
N GLN A 102 3.36 27.41 0.54
CA GLN A 102 4.65 28.02 0.22
C GLN A 102 5.76 27.77 1.25
N LYS A 103 5.81 26.57 1.83
CA LYS A 103 7.01 26.12 2.58
C LYS A 103 7.84 25.19 1.73
N ASN A 104 9.04 25.67 1.36
CA ASN A 104 10.15 24.99 0.65
C ASN A 104 9.86 23.56 0.19
N VAL A 105 9.19 23.51 -0.96
CA VAL A 105 8.68 22.32 -1.64
C VAL A 105 9.81 21.45 -2.24
N THR A 106 11.02 21.99 -2.34
CA THR A 106 12.16 21.39 -3.06
C THR A 106 12.76 20.15 -2.39
N THR A 107 12.34 19.80 -1.17
CA THR A 107 12.91 18.69 -0.39
C THR A 107 12.00 17.48 -0.20
N ILE A 108 10.77 17.49 -0.72
CA ILE A 108 9.84 16.37 -0.55
C ILE A 108 10.27 15.16 -1.40
N ASN A 109 10.46 14.01 -0.75
CA ASN A 109 10.89 12.78 -1.42
C ASN A 109 9.72 11.88 -1.82
N ILE A 110 8.64 11.86 -1.03
CA ILE A 110 7.45 11.01 -1.26
C ILE A 110 6.21 11.83 -0.93
N ILE A 111 5.14 11.64 -1.71
CA ILE A 111 3.83 12.21 -1.41
C ILE A 111 2.82 11.09 -1.18
N SER A 112 1.97 11.23 -0.17
CA SER A 112 0.81 10.38 0.06
C SER A 112 -0.44 11.23 -0.01
N GLU A 113 -1.39 10.83 -0.87
CA GLU A 113 -2.64 11.56 -1.07
C GLU A 113 -3.86 10.68 -0.80
N TYR A 114 -4.61 11.04 0.24
CA TYR A 114 -5.87 10.42 0.57
C TYR A 114 -7.02 11.41 0.37
N GLY A 115 -8.03 11.03 -0.41
CA GLY A 115 -9.25 11.82 -0.56
C GLY A 115 -9.34 12.71 -1.82
N GLY A 116 -8.48 12.49 -2.82
CA GLY A 116 -8.67 12.89 -4.24
C GLY A 116 -9.39 14.22 -4.48
N ASN A 117 -8.87 15.32 -3.93
CA ASN A 117 -9.46 16.65 -4.13
C ASN A 117 -8.79 17.36 -5.31
N ILE A 118 -9.60 18.00 -6.15
CA ILE A 118 -9.18 18.71 -7.38
C ILE A 118 -8.10 19.79 -7.10
N SER A 119 -8.06 20.37 -5.90
CA SER A 119 -7.11 21.42 -5.53
C SER A 119 -5.66 20.94 -5.38
N SER A 120 -5.43 19.64 -5.12
CA SER A 120 -4.09 19.08 -4.98
C SER A 120 -3.39 18.87 -6.33
N ARG A 121 -4.16 18.77 -7.42
CA ARG A 121 -3.70 18.39 -8.77
C ARG A 121 -2.67 19.36 -9.37
N LEU A 122 -2.81 20.66 -9.11
CA LEU A 122 -1.87 21.70 -9.55
C LEU A 122 -0.53 21.65 -8.81
N VAL A 123 -0.54 21.17 -7.56
CA VAL A 123 0.66 20.99 -6.76
C VAL A 123 1.50 19.87 -7.39
N TYR A 124 0.90 18.73 -7.77
CA TYR A 124 1.60 17.55 -8.30
C TYR A 124 2.26 17.66 -9.66
N GLU A 125 1.79 18.52 -10.56
CA GLU A 125 2.49 18.76 -11.84
C GLU A 125 3.89 19.35 -11.62
N MET A 126 4.14 19.94 -10.44
CA MET A 126 5.42 20.52 -10.07
C MET A 126 6.39 19.55 -9.38
N PHE A 127 5.98 18.31 -9.05
CA PHE A 127 6.82 17.36 -8.30
C PHE A 127 7.37 16.24 -9.17
N SER A 128 8.66 15.97 -8.97
CA SER A 128 9.37 14.79 -9.45
C SER A 128 9.41 13.66 -8.41
N ALA A 129 8.51 13.67 -7.43
CA ALA A 129 8.45 12.69 -6.34
C ALA A 129 7.39 11.59 -6.63
N PRO A 130 7.62 10.34 -6.20
CA PRO A 130 6.60 9.30 -6.21
C PRO A 130 5.36 9.69 -5.39
N ILE A 131 4.18 9.37 -5.91
CA ILE A 131 2.89 9.62 -5.25
C ILE A 131 2.25 8.29 -4.89
N ILE A 132 1.85 8.14 -3.62
CA ILE A 132 1.11 6.99 -3.12
C ILE A 132 -0.35 7.42 -2.92
N TYR A 133 -1.27 6.71 -3.56
CA TYR A 133 -2.70 6.87 -3.43
C TYR A 133 -3.29 5.72 -2.60
N PRO A 134 -3.38 5.86 -1.27
CA PRO A 134 -4.11 4.94 -0.41
C PRO A 134 -5.63 5.06 -0.57
N PHE A 135 -6.31 3.92 -0.54
CA PHE A 135 -7.77 3.84 -0.66
C PHE A 135 -8.36 2.97 0.44
N ASP A 136 -9.40 3.47 1.11
CA ASP A 136 -10.28 2.64 1.91
C ASP A 136 -11.39 2.08 1.00
N PHE A 137 -11.56 0.76 0.95
CA PHE A 137 -12.56 0.08 0.12
C PHE A 137 -13.66 -0.57 0.97
N VAL A 138 -13.96 0.02 2.13
CA VAL A 138 -14.98 -0.41 3.10
C VAL A 138 -14.66 -1.76 3.76
N SER A 139 -14.62 -2.84 2.99
CA SER A 139 -14.32 -4.21 3.45
C SER A 139 -12.83 -4.55 3.41
N GLY A 140 -11.99 -3.59 3.01
CA GLY A 140 -10.55 -3.73 2.85
C GLY A 140 -9.93 -2.41 2.40
N ALA A 141 -8.69 -2.46 1.95
CA ALA A 141 -7.94 -1.30 1.50
C ALA A 141 -7.10 -1.63 0.27
N GLY A 142 -6.71 -0.58 -0.46
CA GLY A 142 -5.78 -0.68 -1.55
C GLY A 142 -4.81 0.50 -1.59
N ALA A 143 -3.82 0.40 -2.46
CA ALA A 143 -2.97 1.53 -2.80
C ALA A 143 -2.48 1.43 -4.25
N MET A 144 -2.38 2.58 -4.91
CA MET A 144 -1.67 2.74 -6.17
C MET A 144 -0.46 3.65 -5.98
N VAL A 145 0.60 3.42 -6.74
CA VAL A 145 1.80 4.26 -6.71
C VAL A 145 2.02 4.79 -8.12
N ILE A 146 2.24 6.10 -8.24
CA ILE A 146 2.66 6.76 -9.48
C ILE A 146 4.11 7.17 -9.29
N MET A 147 5.01 6.52 -10.02
CA MET A 147 6.43 6.90 -10.06
C MET A 147 6.63 8.06 -11.04
N PRO A 148 7.71 8.86 -10.87
CA PRO A 148 8.07 9.86 -11.87
C PRO A 148 8.25 9.21 -13.26
N GLY A 149 7.46 9.66 -14.23
CA GLY A 149 7.46 9.13 -15.60
C GLY A 149 6.37 8.10 -15.91
N ASP A 150 5.62 7.65 -14.90
CA ASP A 150 4.42 6.82 -15.13
C ASP A 150 3.30 7.62 -15.81
N ASP A 151 2.35 6.89 -16.41
CA ASP A 151 1.12 7.47 -16.92
C ASP A 151 0.34 8.16 -15.79
N ARG A 152 -0.21 9.32 -16.12
CA ARG A 152 -0.94 10.21 -15.21
C ARG A 152 -2.45 10.15 -15.44
N GLU A 153 -2.97 9.16 -16.18
CA GLU A 153 -4.42 8.93 -16.37
C GLU A 153 -5.19 8.94 -15.04
N LEU A 154 -4.59 8.39 -13.97
CA LEU A 154 -5.11 8.40 -12.62
C LEU A 154 -5.48 9.82 -12.14
N LEU A 155 -4.66 10.82 -12.48
CA LEU A 155 -4.85 12.21 -12.09
C LEU A 155 -6.07 12.84 -12.77
N ALA A 156 -6.56 12.27 -13.88
CA ALA A 156 -7.70 12.79 -14.62
C ALA A 156 -9.05 12.55 -13.93
N GLN A 157 -9.12 11.65 -12.96
CA GLN A 157 -10.37 11.16 -12.38
C GLN A 157 -10.93 12.10 -11.31
N THR A 158 -12.24 12.37 -11.36
CA THR A 158 -12.93 13.24 -10.40
C THR A 158 -13.25 12.55 -9.07
N ASP A 159 -13.54 11.25 -9.11
CA ASP A 159 -13.67 10.39 -7.92
C ASP A 159 -12.66 9.25 -8.03
N LEU A 160 -11.44 9.57 -7.61
CA LEU A 160 -10.30 8.67 -7.72
C LEU A 160 -10.51 7.36 -6.93
N ARG A 161 -11.14 7.45 -5.75
CA ARG A 161 -11.41 6.28 -4.90
C ARG A 161 -12.34 5.31 -5.59
N ARG A 162 -13.46 5.81 -6.14
CA ARG A 162 -14.41 4.98 -6.88
C ARG A 162 -13.78 4.41 -8.14
N TRP A 163 -13.09 5.22 -8.92
CA TRP A 163 -12.42 4.78 -10.14
C TRP A 163 -11.42 3.66 -9.83
N ALA A 164 -10.60 3.80 -8.79
CA ALA A 164 -9.63 2.79 -8.39
C ALA A 164 -10.32 1.49 -7.98
N ALA A 165 -11.45 1.56 -7.27
CA ALA A 165 -12.21 0.36 -6.90
C ALA A 165 -12.76 -0.37 -8.14
N GLU A 166 -13.32 0.36 -9.10
CA GLU A 166 -13.86 -0.20 -10.35
C GLU A 166 -12.74 -0.79 -11.23
N TYR A 167 -11.62 -0.06 -11.38
CA TYR A 167 -10.43 -0.53 -12.10
C TYR A 167 -9.86 -1.81 -11.49
N ILE A 168 -9.63 -1.82 -10.17
CA ILE A 168 -9.07 -2.98 -9.48
C ILE A 168 -10.04 -4.16 -9.55
N SER A 169 -11.34 -3.94 -9.30
CA SER A 169 -12.34 -5.00 -9.39
C SER A 169 -12.42 -5.60 -10.79
N GLY A 170 -12.40 -4.76 -11.84
CA GLY A 170 -12.39 -5.21 -13.23
C GLY A 170 -11.12 -6.00 -13.56
N TYR A 171 -9.96 -5.54 -13.09
CA TYR A 171 -8.70 -6.25 -13.24
C TYR A 171 -8.75 -7.63 -12.58
N CYS A 172 -9.23 -7.71 -11.34
CA CYS A 172 -9.38 -8.97 -10.61
C CYS A 172 -10.29 -9.95 -11.34
N ALA A 173 -11.42 -9.47 -11.87
CA ALA A 173 -12.37 -10.30 -12.62
C ALA A 173 -11.78 -10.78 -13.96
N PHE A 174 -11.14 -9.89 -14.72
CA PHE A 174 -10.54 -10.22 -16.02
C PHE A 174 -9.48 -11.32 -15.88
N TRP A 175 -8.65 -11.25 -14.82
CA TRP A 175 -7.59 -12.22 -14.55
C TRP A 175 -8.01 -13.39 -13.66
N ASN A 176 -9.30 -13.50 -13.31
CA ASN A 176 -9.83 -14.53 -12.41
C ASN A 176 -9.01 -14.66 -11.11
N MET A 177 -8.72 -13.54 -10.46
CA MET A 177 -7.91 -13.51 -9.24
C MET A 177 -8.74 -13.96 -8.02
N GLU A 178 -8.42 -15.14 -7.49
CA GLU A 178 -9.03 -15.65 -6.26
C GLU A 178 -8.88 -14.68 -5.07
N GLY A 179 -9.92 -14.58 -4.24
CA GLY A 179 -9.89 -13.82 -2.99
C GLY A 179 -10.05 -12.31 -3.15
N CYS A 180 -10.43 -11.83 -4.35
CA CYS A 180 -10.67 -10.42 -4.63
C CYS A 180 -12.16 -10.06 -4.79
N ASP A 181 -13.06 -11.05 -4.71
CA ASP A 181 -14.50 -10.89 -4.95
C ASP A 181 -15.15 -9.90 -3.97
N TRP A 182 -14.60 -9.80 -2.76
CA TRP A 182 -15.05 -8.86 -1.72
C TRP A 182 -15.04 -7.40 -2.19
N LEU A 183 -14.14 -7.03 -3.12
CA LEU A 183 -14.09 -5.67 -3.63
C LEU A 183 -15.31 -5.38 -4.51
N SER A 184 -15.67 -6.34 -5.36
CA SER A 184 -16.87 -6.25 -6.21
C SER A 184 -18.14 -6.13 -5.37
N GLU A 185 -18.23 -6.87 -4.26
CA GLU A 185 -19.32 -6.81 -3.29
C GLU A 185 -19.36 -5.46 -2.53
N ALA A 186 -18.20 -4.83 -2.33
CA ALA A 186 -18.09 -3.54 -1.66
C ALA A 186 -18.42 -2.34 -2.58
N LEU A 187 -18.38 -2.52 -3.91
CA LEU A 187 -18.60 -1.43 -4.88
C LEU A 187 -19.88 -0.61 -4.64
N PRO A 188 -21.06 -1.19 -4.34
CA PRO A 188 -22.27 -0.40 -4.04
C PRO A 188 -22.08 0.54 -2.85
N LYS A 189 -21.39 0.09 -1.79
CA LYS A 189 -21.10 0.89 -0.60
C LYS A 189 -20.09 2.00 -0.90
N ILE A 190 -19.05 1.69 -1.69
CA ILE A 190 -18.06 2.68 -2.15
C ILE A 190 -18.74 3.78 -2.96
N ARG A 191 -19.62 3.42 -3.91
CA ARG A 191 -20.41 4.37 -4.71
C ARG A 191 -21.34 5.25 -3.88
N ALA A 192 -21.85 4.73 -2.76
CA ALA A 192 -22.63 5.50 -1.80
C ALA A 192 -21.77 6.41 -0.90
N GLY A 193 -20.45 6.45 -1.09
CA GLY A 193 -19.53 7.25 -0.29
C GLY A 193 -19.26 6.68 1.11
N ALA A 194 -19.63 5.42 1.38
CA ALA A 194 -19.39 4.81 2.68
C ALA A 194 -17.89 4.71 2.94
N ILE A 195 -17.46 5.02 4.16
CA ILE A 195 -16.09 4.88 4.65
C ILE A 195 -16.06 3.93 5.84
N ASN A 196 -14.92 3.25 6.06
CA ASN A 196 -14.75 2.35 7.20
C ASN A 196 -13.44 2.62 7.93
N GLU A 197 -13.48 2.65 9.26
CA GLU A 197 -12.30 2.97 10.08
C GLU A 197 -11.20 1.91 9.96
N SER A 198 -11.55 0.63 10.04
CA SER A 198 -10.58 -0.48 9.88
C SER A 198 -9.94 -0.46 8.50
N ALA A 199 -10.71 -0.17 7.45
CA ALA A 199 -10.18 0.01 6.10
C ALA A 199 -9.22 1.20 6.00
N GLN A 200 -9.53 2.34 6.64
CA GLN A 200 -8.62 3.49 6.68
C GLN A 200 -7.31 3.18 7.39
N ARG A 201 -7.37 2.49 8.54
CA ARG A 201 -6.17 2.04 9.26
C ARG A 201 -5.33 1.09 8.42
N LEU A 202 -5.97 0.15 7.72
CA LEU A 202 -5.28 -0.78 6.82
C LEU A 202 -4.64 -0.04 5.63
N ALA A 203 -5.33 0.93 5.04
CA ALA A 203 -4.80 1.77 3.97
C ALA A 203 -3.57 2.56 4.43
N ALA A 204 -3.62 3.13 5.64
CA ALA A 204 -2.50 3.82 6.27
C ALA A 204 -1.29 2.88 6.48
N HIS A 205 -1.53 1.66 6.97
CA HIS A 205 -0.49 0.66 7.15
C HIS A 205 0.18 0.25 5.83
N ILE A 206 -0.62 -0.01 4.78
CA ILE A 206 -0.12 -0.32 3.43
C ILE A 206 0.73 0.84 2.92
N CYS A 207 0.21 2.07 3.01
CA CYS A 207 0.89 3.28 2.56
C CYS A 207 2.23 3.49 3.25
N ALA A 208 2.29 3.38 4.58
CA ALA A 208 3.52 3.57 5.34
C ALA A 208 4.60 2.55 4.94
N ARG A 209 4.22 1.29 4.67
CA ARG A 209 5.15 0.26 4.19
C ARG A 209 5.64 0.51 2.77
N ILE A 210 4.77 0.99 1.88
CA ILE A 210 5.18 1.40 0.52
C ILE A 210 6.18 2.56 0.62
N ALA A 211 5.87 3.58 1.40
CA ALA A 211 6.75 4.73 1.61
C ALA A 211 8.13 4.29 2.13
N ALA A 212 8.17 3.39 3.10
CA ALA A 212 9.43 2.84 3.62
C ALA A 212 10.27 2.15 2.54
N ASN A 213 9.63 1.38 1.66
CA ASN A 213 10.32 0.70 0.56
C ASN A 213 10.85 1.71 -0.47
N ILE A 214 10.07 2.73 -0.82
CA ILE A 214 10.51 3.81 -1.72
C ILE A 214 11.71 4.56 -1.12
N ALA A 215 11.63 4.93 0.17
CA ALA A 215 12.68 5.68 0.86
C ALA A 215 14.04 4.98 0.84
N VAL A 216 14.05 3.64 0.87
CA VAL A 216 15.29 2.83 0.83
C VAL A 216 15.63 2.31 -0.56
N GLY A 217 14.96 2.80 -1.62
CA GLY A 217 15.23 2.42 -3.01
C GLY A 217 14.84 0.99 -3.37
N ARG A 218 13.89 0.38 -2.65
CA ARG A 218 13.36 -0.95 -3.01
C ARG A 218 12.30 -0.82 -4.09
N GLU A 219 12.22 -1.86 -4.93
CA GLU A 219 11.17 -1.98 -5.94
C GLU A 219 9.79 -2.03 -5.27
N VAL A 220 8.88 -1.20 -5.76
CA VAL A 220 7.46 -1.19 -5.40
C VAL A 220 6.61 -1.40 -6.64
N LYS A 221 5.41 -1.93 -6.47
CA LYS A 221 4.42 -1.93 -7.54
C LYS A 221 4.01 -0.48 -7.79
N HIS A 222 4.01 -0.08 -9.05
CA HIS A 222 3.51 1.20 -9.50
C HIS A 222 2.54 0.97 -10.66
N PHE A 223 1.75 1.99 -10.98
CA PHE A 223 0.68 1.94 -11.96
C PHE A 223 1.21 1.38 -13.30
N PRO A 224 0.50 0.44 -13.95
CA PRO A 224 -0.89 0.01 -13.74
C PRO A 224 -1.13 -1.03 -12.62
N ARG A 225 -0.10 -1.40 -11.85
CA ARG A 225 -0.19 -2.38 -10.77
C ARG A 225 -0.62 -1.72 -9.46
N PHE A 226 -1.20 -2.52 -8.57
CA PHE A 226 -1.76 -2.04 -7.31
C PHE A 226 -1.49 -2.99 -6.13
N TYR A 227 -1.76 -2.47 -4.94
CA TYR A 227 -1.85 -3.20 -3.68
C TYR A 227 -3.32 -3.33 -3.29
N LEU A 228 -3.72 -4.50 -2.80
CA LEU A 228 -5.09 -4.80 -2.38
C LEU A 228 -5.04 -5.76 -1.19
N CYS A 229 -5.81 -5.49 -0.15
CA CYS A 229 -5.88 -6.31 1.06
C CYS A 229 -7.29 -6.23 1.68
N ARG A 230 -7.89 -7.37 2.01
CA ARG A 230 -9.16 -7.43 2.76
C ARG A 230 -8.91 -7.13 4.23
N ASN A 231 -9.88 -6.52 4.92
CA ASN A 231 -9.83 -6.41 6.38
C ASN A 231 -9.79 -7.82 6.99
N LEU A 232 -8.98 -8.00 8.03
CA LEU A 232 -9.05 -9.20 8.86
C LEU A 232 -10.30 -9.09 9.75
N GLU A 233 -11.05 -10.19 9.83
CA GLU A 233 -12.16 -10.35 10.77
C GLU A 233 -11.66 -10.48 12.21
#